data_AF-A0A7J9WX74-F1
#
_entry.id   AF-A0A7J9WX74-F1
#
_cell.length_a   1.000
_cell.length_b   1.000
_cell.length_c   1.000
_cell.angle_alpha   90.00
_cell.angle_beta   90.00
_cell.angle_gamma   90.00
#
_symmetry.space_group_name_H-M   'P 1'
#
loop_
_entity.id
_entity.type
_entity.pdbx_description
1 polymer ?
#
loop_
_entity_poly.entity_id
_entity_poly.type
_entity_poly.pdbx_seq_one_letter_code
_entity_poly.pdbx_strand_id
1 'polypeptide(L)' 'MPCYRCGRIQTDPVKGASPWGRGVVEGAQILICPECQTSDPEWPRSLDACPRCGGTRLSVVMGSIVCRSCNADWTGA' A
#
# COMPACT_ATOMS: atom_id res chain seq x y z
N MET A 1 6.42 10.09 -2.78
CA MET A 1 6.67 8.63 -2.88
C MET A 1 6.35 8.21 -4.31
N PRO A 2 7.33 7.71 -5.08
CA PRO A 2 7.12 7.20 -6.42
C PRO A 2 6.40 5.84 -6.42
N CYS A 3 5.94 5.41 -7.60
CA CYS A 3 5.45 4.06 -7.82
C CYS A 3 6.56 3.05 -7.53
N TYR A 4 6.28 2.06 -6.70
CA TYR A 4 7.23 1.01 -6.32
C TYR A 4 7.71 0.18 -7.52
N ARG A 5 6.87 0.03 -8.56
CA ARG A 5 7.21 -0.75 -9.76
C ARG A 5 7.96 0.05 -10.82
N CYS A 6 7.49 1.26 -11.15
CA CYS A 6 7.98 2.00 -12.32
C CYS A 6 8.60 3.37 -11.99
N GLY A 7 8.63 3.78 -10.72
CA GLY A 7 9.21 5.06 -10.31
C GLY A 7 8.35 6.29 -10.62
N ARG A 8 7.20 6.15 -11.31
CA ARG A 8 6.30 7.28 -11.63
C ARG A 8 5.95 8.06 -10.38
N ILE A 9 6.00 9.39 -10.44
CA ILE A 9 5.60 10.25 -9.32
C ILE A 9 4.09 10.43 -9.32
N GLN A 10 3.45 10.34 -8.15
CA GLN A 10 2.04 10.67 -8.00
C GLN A 10 1.84 12.15 -8.31
N THR A 11 1.07 12.45 -9.35
CA THR A 11 0.50 13.79 -9.56
C THR A 11 -0.72 13.96 -8.67
N ASP A 12 -0.85 15.13 -8.06
CA ASP A 12 -1.93 15.42 -7.13
C ASP A 12 -3.30 15.26 -7.82
N PRO A 13 -4.21 14.42 -7.28
CA PRO A 13 -5.52 14.25 -7.89
C PRO A 13 -6.31 15.56 -7.77
N VAL A 14 -6.81 16.06 -8.91
CA VAL A 14 -7.52 17.36 -9.00
C VAL A 14 -8.80 17.39 -8.15
N LYS A 15 -9.36 16.21 -7.79
CA LYS A 15 -10.41 15.97 -6.76
C LYS A 15 -10.70 14.47 -6.65
N GLY A 16 -10.95 13.97 -5.43
CA GLY A 16 -11.44 12.60 -5.20
C GLY A 16 -10.42 11.62 -4.60
N ALA A 17 -10.80 10.34 -4.50
CA ALA A 17 -9.90 9.29 -4.03
C ALA A 17 -8.74 9.10 -5.02
N SER A 18 -7.51 9.01 -4.50
CA SER A 18 -6.35 8.75 -5.36
C SER A 18 -6.53 7.40 -6.05
N PRO A 19 -6.34 7.31 -7.38
CA PRO A 19 -6.44 6.05 -8.12
C PRO A 19 -5.24 5.11 -7.86
N TRP A 20 -4.29 5.54 -7.02
CA TRP A 20 -3.09 4.77 -6.68
C TRP A 20 -3.39 3.72 -5.62
N GLY A 21 -2.98 2.49 -5.91
CA GLY A 21 -2.95 1.40 -4.96
C GLY A 21 -1.95 1.70 -3.85
N ARG A 22 -2.32 1.37 -2.61
CA ARG A 22 -1.49 1.55 -1.43
C ARG A 22 -1.38 0.25 -0.66
N GLY A 23 -0.23 0.01 -0.06
CA GLY A 23 0.03 -1.15 0.77
C GLY A 23 1.36 -1.02 1.51
N VAL A 24 1.81 -2.13 2.08
CA VAL A 24 3.08 -2.24 2.78
C VAL A 24 3.83 -3.43 2.21
N VAL A 25 5.14 -3.31 2.00
CA VAL A 25 6.05 -4.38 1.59
C VAL A 25 7.28 -4.29 2.47
N GLU A 26 7.64 -5.38 3.14
CA GLU A 26 8.79 -5.42 4.06
C GLU A 26 8.75 -4.27 5.07
N GLY A 27 7.55 -3.97 5.59
CA GLY A 27 7.31 -2.89 6.54
C GLY A 27 7.37 -1.46 5.99
N ALA A 28 7.71 -1.27 4.71
CA ALA A 28 7.70 0.04 4.05
C ALA A 28 6.37 0.34 3.36
N GLN A 29 5.84 1.56 3.54
CA GLN A 29 4.66 1.99 2.78
C GLN A 29 5.04 2.17 1.30
N ILE A 30 4.23 1.59 0.42
CA ILE A 30 4.41 1.69 -1.03
C ILE A 30 3.17 2.26 -1.73
N LEU A 31 3.40 2.80 -2.93
CA LEU A 31 2.35 3.20 -3.87
C LEU A 31 2.51 2.44 -5.19
N ILE A 32 1.41 2.07 -5.83
CA ILE A 32 1.38 1.48 -7.18
C ILE A 32 0.50 2.35 -8.08
N CYS A 33 1.06 2.82 -9.21
CA CYS A 33 0.32 3.65 -10.15
C CYS A 33 -0.78 2.85 -10.87
N PRO A 34 -1.84 3.49 -11.38
CA PRO A 34 -2.94 2.81 -12.06
C PRO A 34 -2.50 1.92 -13.21
N GLU A 35 -1.52 2.35 -14.01
CA GLU A 35 -0.99 1.53 -15.12
C GLU A 35 -0.35 0.24 -14.61
N CYS A 36 0.48 0.30 -13.57
CA CYS A 36 1.08 -0.90 -12.97
C CYS A 36 0.03 -1.80 -12.31
N GLN A 37 -1.05 -1.23 -11.75
CA GLN A 37 -2.18 -2.03 -11.24
C GLN A 37 -2.90 -2.76 -12.37
N THR A 38 -3.07 -2.15 -13.54
CA THR A 38 -3.68 -2.77 -14.70
C THR A 38 -2.77 -3.81 -15.35
N SER A 39 -1.46 -3.54 -15.44
CA SER A 39 -0.48 -4.48 -16.00
C SER A 39 -0.22 -5.69 -15.11
N ASP A 40 -0.27 -5.54 -13.79
CA ASP A 40 -0.07 -6.61 -12.82
C ASP A 40 -1.24 -6.66 -11.82
N PRO A 41 -2.42 -7.21 -12.17
CA PRO A 41 -3.61 -7.21 -11.29
C PRO A 41 -3.40 -7.96 -9.97
N GLU A 42 -2.40 -8.83 -9.91
CA GLU A 42 -2.06 -9.65 -8.74
C GLU A 42 -1.07 -8.95 -7.80
N TRP A 43 -0.68 -7.70 -8.10
CA TRP A 43 0.18 -6.88 -7.24
C TRP A 43 -0.21 -6.89 -5.75
N PRO A 44 -1.50 -6.94 -5.33
CA PRO A 44 -1.85 -6.96 -3.91
C PRO A 44 -1.37 -8.22 -3.18
N ARG A 45 -1.09 -9.31 -3.90
CA ARG A 45 -0.55 -10.56 -3.32
C ARG A 45 0.90 -10.42 -2.87
N SER A 46 1.61 -9.42 -3.40
CA SER A 46 2.99 -9.11 -3.00
C SER A 46 3.05 -8.20 -1.77
N LEU A 47 1.91 -7.77 -1.23
CA LEU A 47 1.84 -6.93 -0.04
C LEU A 47 1.95 -7.76 1.23
N ASP A 48 2.48 -7.14 2.26
CA ASP A 48 2.38 -7.63 3.63
C ASP A 48 0.90 -7.81 4.00
N ALA A 49 0.61 -8.90 4.71
CA ALA A 49 -0.72 -9.21 5.21
C ALA A 49 -0.79 -8.96 6.72
N CYS A 50 -1.94 -8.51 7.20
CA CYS A 50 -2.17 -8.37 8.62
C CYS A 50 -2.07 -9.75 9.31
N PRO A 51 -1.22 -9.92 10.34
CA PRO A 51 -1.10 -11.20 11.06
C PRO A 51 -2.38 -11.60 11.81
N ARG A 52 -3.30 -10.63 12.05
CA ARG A 52 -4.55 -10.87 12.78
C ARG A 52 -5.73 -11.25 11.89
N CYS A 53 -5.84 -10.67 10.69
CA CYS A 53 -7.02 -10.86 9.83
C CYS A 53 -6.69 -11.19 8.36
N GLY A 54 -5.41 -11.28 7.98
CA GLY A 54 -4.97 -11.56 6.61
C GLY A 54 -5.20 -10.42 5.61
N GLY A 55 -5.69 -9.26 6.04
CA GLY A 55 -5.96 -8.13 5.15
C GLY A 55 -4.69 -7.39 4.74
N THR A 56 -4.62 -6.96 3.48
CA THR A 56 -3.47 -6.23 2.89
C THR A 56 -3.65 -4.70 2.85
N ARG A 57 -4.79 -4.20 3.35
CA ARG A 57 -5.03 -2.75 3.53
C ARG A 57 -4.26 -2.23 4.73
N LEU A 58 -2.94 -2.16 4.58
CA LEU A 58 -2.01 -1.73 5.61
C LEU A 58 -1.54 -0.30 5.36
N SER A 59 -1.16 0.40 6.43
CA SER A 59 -0.59 1.75 6.35
C SER A 59 0.50 1.90 7.40
N VAL A 60 1.60 2.56 7.04
CA VAL A 60 2.64 2.90 8.01
C VAL A 60 2.32 4.27 8.60
N VAL A 61 2.18 4.33 9.92
CA VAL A 61 1.88 5.53 10.70
C VAL A 61 2.90 5.62 11.81
N MET A 62 3.72 6.68 11.80
CA MET A 62 4.74 6.92 12.83
C MET A 62 5.71 5.73 13.06
N GLY A 63 5.99 4.92 12.03
CA GLY A 63 6.83 3.72 12.12
C GLY A 63 6.09 2.43 12.47
N SER A 64 4.81 2.49 12.84
CA SER A 64 3.97 1.32 13.07
C SER A 64 3.15 0.99 11.82
N ILE A 65 2.96 -0.31 11.56
CA ILE A 65 2.06 -0.80 10.52
C ILE A 65 0.67 -0.96 11.13
N VAL A 66 -0.33 -0.35 10.51
CA VAL A 66 -1.73 -0.36 10.96
C VAL A 66 -2.60 -1.02 9.91
N CYS A 67 -3.35 -2.06 10.29
CA CYS A 67 -4.34 -2.69 9.45
C CYS A 67 -5.64 -1.88 9.45
N ARG A 68 -6.04 -1.36 8.28
CA ARG A 68 -7.27 -0.58 8.12
C ARG A 68 -8.55 -1.44 8.11
N SER A 69 -8.40 -2.77 8.03
CA SER A 69 -9.55 -3.69 8.06
C SER A 69 -9.97 -4.10 9.47
N CYS A 70 -9.01 -4.39 10.37
CA CYS A 70 -9.31 -4.86 11.74
C CYS A 70 -8.72 -3.99 12.85
N ASN A 71 -8.07 -2.88 12.48
CA ASN A 71 -7.48 -1.89 13.38
C ASN A 71 -6.36 -2.41 14.30
N ALA A 72 -5.77 -3.57 13.98
CA ALA A 72 -4.55 -4.05 14.65
C ALA A 72 -3.33 -3.24 14.19
N ASP A 73 -2.41 -2.96 15.11
CA ASP A 73 -1.14 -2.29 14.85
C ASP A 73 0.05 -3.07 15.41
N TRP A 74 1.20 -2.96 14.74
CA TRP A 74 2.46 -3.56 15.18
C TRP A 74 3.64 -2.76 14.63
N THR A 75 4.78 -2.83 15.31
CA THR A 75 6.05 -2.32 14.76
C THR A 75 6.51 -3.26 13.66
N GLY A 76 6.79 -2.72 12.46
CA GLY A 76 7.48 -3.49 11.41
C GLY A 76 8.81 -4.00 11.95
N ALA A 77 9.18 -5.24 11.57
CA ALA A 77 10.44 -5.87 11.95
C ALA A 77 11.62 -5.26 11.20
#